data_AF-A0A067QAH9-F1
#
_entry.id   AF-A0A067QAH9-F1
#
_cell.length_a   1.000
_cell.length_b   1.000
_cell.length_c   1.000
_cell.angle_alpha   90.00
_cell.angle_beta   90.00
_cell.angle_gamma   90.00
#
_symmetry.space_group_name_H-M   'P 1'
#
loop_
_entity.id
_entity.type
_entity.pdbx_description
1 polymer ?
#
loop_
_entity_poly.entity_id
_entity_poly.type
_entity_poly.pdbx_seq_one_letter_code
_entity_poly.pdbx_strand_id
1 'polypeptide(L)'
;MDTPSIDCIIPDQLYIGNLSAANSLEHRKRLGITHILSVCPECPSQGTNHLHIPVEDSEYEDLLIHLPKSCLFIQTALEQGGRVLVHCVMGISRSVTVVCAYLMESRHLSATKALSVVKSRRPSVHPNYGFIKQLQVFEKCSYRPSATNVTYISWKRRQAQDVTNYLNAVHDTAAIIPDRLFLSSDYPHDPIQAKCLLHDMEFTHLLSLSPSENISPSRIPSTVKHYHINIPNRIKQQEESFLQLMIALPDAVAFVASAINCGGQVLVHCEVEWKAAVVVCAYLMSSRHISPSQATAVLEEGLPLFNGTRNFTKHLELYEACSYAPSADHPYLKSHLSVSPSSSSTFSRSKTNVTLPLTTKSHATNVMLNATSTSAANSKAANAAAITALANKVFSGTGLDSKGFGETLAKIQASREGVVSHG
;
A
#
# COMPACT_ATOMS: atom_id res chain seq x y z
N MET A 1 -19.28 -15.50 17.09
CA MET A 1 -17.97 -15.86 17.68
C MET A 1 -17.21 -16.62 16.63
N ASP A 2 -15.96 -16.23 16.35
CA ASP A 2 -15.13 -16.91 15.35
C ASP A 2 -14.89 -18.36 15.71
N THR A 3 -14.83 -19.24 14.71
CA THR A 3 -14.56 -20.67 14.89
C THR A 3 -13.16 -20.90 15.45
N PRO A 4 -12.96 -21.81 16.43
CA PRO A 4 -11.63 -22.20 16.89
C PRO A 4 -10.72 -22.60 15.73
N SER A 5 -9.54 -21.99 15.64
CA SER A 5 -8.54 -22.26 14.62
C SER A 5 -7.19 -22.45 15.29
N ILE A 6 -6.54 -23.60 15.04
CA ILE A 6 -5.25 -23.96 15.62
C ILE A 6 -4.47 -24.84 14.65
N ASP A 7 -3.20 -24.50 14.43
CA ASP A 7 -2.30 -25.23 13.56
C ASP A 7 -1.00 -25.59 14.29
N CYS A 8 -0.50 -26.78 14.01
CA CYS A 8 0.76 -27.28 14.54
C CYS A 8 1.93 -26.75 13.69
N ILE A 9 2.86 -26.04 14.32
CA ILE A 9 4.06 -25.50 13.67
C ILE A 9 5.26 -26.42 13.88
N ILE A 10 5.44 -26.92 15.11
CA ILE A 10 6.41 -27.96 15.43
C ILE A 10 5.60 -29.17 15.92
N PRO A 11 5.73 -30.34 15.25
CA PRO A 11 4.99 -31.54 15.58
C PRO A 11 4.97 -31.82 17.09
N ASP A 12 3.77 -32.00 17.64
CA ASP A 12 3.52 -32.32 19.04
C ASP A 12 4.06 -31.34 20.09
N GLN A 13 4.53 -30.15 19.69
CA GLN A 13 5.26 -29.24 20.58
C GLN A 13 4.73 -27.80 20.55
N LEU A 14 4.65 -27.18 19.36
CA LEU A 14 4.35 -25.75 19.24
C LEU A 14 3.19 -25.51 18.28
N TYR A 15 2.21 -24.75 18.74
CA TYR A 15 0.97 -24.47 18.02
C TYR A 15 0.72 -22.96 17.92
N ILE A 16 0.10 -22.53 16.82
CA ILE A 16 -0.48 -21.19 16.66
C ILE A 16 -2.00 -21.31 16.65
N GLY A 17 -2.69 -20.44 17.38
CA GLY A 17 -4.16 -20.37 17.32
C GLY A 17 -4.73 -18.97 17.42
N ASN A 18 -6.06 -18.90 17.28
CA ASN A 18 -6.86 -17.72 17.55
C ASN A 18 -7.41 -17.73 18.99
N LEU A 19 -8.09 -16.65 19.37
CA LEU A 19 -8.69 -16.49 20.70
C LEU A 19 -9.69 -17.61 21.03
N SER A 20 -10.56 -17.97 20.09
CA SER A 20 -11.53 -19.05 20.27
C SER A 20 -10.86 -20.40 20.55
N ALA A 21 -9.74 -20.71 19.88
CA ALA A 21 -8.97 -21.92 20.15
C ALA A 21 -8.29 -21.90 21.52
N ALA A 22 -7.73 -20.76 21.94
CA ALA A 22 -7.12 -20.62 23.25
C ALA A 22 -8.14 -20.81 24.40
N ASN A 23 -9.35 -20.31 24.22
CA ASN A 23 -10.45 -20.48 25.18
C ASN A 23 -11.10 -21.87 25.14
N SER A 24 -10.86 -22.67 24.09
CA SER A 24 -11.43 -24.01 23.97
C SER A 24 -10.68 -25.02 24.85
N LEU A 25 -11.27 -25.35 26.01
CA LEU A 25 -10.78 -26.41 26.89
C LEU A 25 -10.66 -27.77 26.17
N GLU A 26 -11.58 -28.05 25.25
CA GLU A 26 -11.58 -29.29 24.46
C GLU A 26 -10.32 -29.39 23.58
N HIS A 27 -10.03 -28.35 22.79
CA HIS A 27 -8.84 -28.33 21.93
C HIS A 27 -7.56 -28.43 22.75
N ARG A 28 -7.48 -27.69 23.87
CA ARG A 28 -6.32 -27.74 24.76
C ARG A 28 -6.08 -29.13 25.33
N LYS A 29 -7.13 -29.81 25.81
CA LYS A 29 -7.04 -31.19 26.32
C LYS A 29 -6.65 -32.17 25.22
N ARG A 30 -7.31 -32.10 24.06
CA ARG A 30 -7.07 -33.01 22.93
C ARG A 30 -5.63 -32.93 22.41
N LEU A 31 -5.06 -31.73 22.35
CA LEU A 31 -3.69 -31.50 21.86
C LEU A 31 -2.62 -31.61 22.96
N GLY A 32 -3.04 -31.77 24.23
CA GLY A 32 -2.14 -31.83 25.39
C GLY A 32 -1.44 -30.50 25.69
N ILE A 33 -2.08 -29.36 25.40
CA ILE A 33 -1.50 -28.03 25.65
C ILE A 33 -1.25 -27.84 27.14
N THR A 34 0.01 -27.65 27.53
CA THR A 34 0.42 -27.43 28.92
C THR A 34 0.76 -25.97 29.22
N HIS A 35 1.11 -25.20 28.19
CA HIS A 35 1.52 -23.80 28.30
C HIS A 35 0.80 -22.92 27.27
N ILE A 36 0.47 -21.69 27.67
CA ILE A 36 -0.19 -20.70 26.80
C ILE A 36 0.64 -19.42 26.77
N LEU A 37 0.84 -18.87 25.57
CA LEU A 37 1.40 -17.55 25.36
C LEU A 37 0.37 -16.68 24.64
N SER A 38 -0.24 -15.74 25.37
CA SER A 38 -1.21 -14.79 24.82
C SER A 38 -0.50 -13.50 24.40
N VAL A 39 -0.59 -13.16 23.11
CA VAL A 39 -0.04 -11.94 22.52
C VAL A 39 -1.17 -11.01 22.10
N CYS A 40 -1.96 -10.55 23.08
CA CYS A 40 -3.04 -9.60 22.89
C CYS A 40 -3.53 -9.05 24.25
N PRO A 41 -4.07 -7.82 24.35
CA PRO A 41 -4.48 -7.23 25.63
C PRO A 41 -5.64 -7.94 26.33
N GLU A 42 -6.52 -8.59 25.56
CA GLU A 42 -7.81 -9.12 26.02
C GLU A 42 -7.71 -10.40 26.86
N CYS A 43 -6.52 -11.00 26.97
CA CYS A 43 -6.33 -12.33 27.55
C CYS A 43 -5.26 -12.33 28.65
N PRO A 44 -5.58 -11.86 29.86
CA PRO A 44 -4.65 -11.88 30.98
C PRO A 44 -4.24 -13.31 31.35
N SER A 45 -3.05 -13.42 31.94
CA SER A 45 -2.52 -14.70 32.43
C SER A 45 -3.43 -15.32 33.50
N GLN A 46 -3.70 -16.63 33.37
CA GLN A 46 -4.51 -17.41 34.31
C GLN A 46 -3.67 -18.30 35.25
N GLY A 47 -2.34 -18.17 35.25
CA GLY A 47 -1.48 -18.98 36.11
C GLY A 47 -0.02 -19.05 35.67
N THR A 48 0.75 -19.94 36.31
CA THR A 48 2.20 -20.04 36.13
C THR A 48 2.63 -20.52 34.74
N ASN A 49 1.81 -21.34 34.07
CA ASN A 49 2.08 -21.85 32.73
C ASN A 49 1.49 -20.96 31.63
N HIS A 50 1.22 -19.70 31.94
CA HIS A 50 0.59 -18.75 31.03
C HIS A 50 1.37 -17.43 31.00
N LEU A 51 2.06 -17.17 29.89
CA LEU A 51 2.69 -15.89 29.63
C LEU A 51 1.72 -14.96 28.88
N HIS A 52 1.56 -13.74 29.36
CA HIS A 52 0.75 -12.71 28.72
C HIS A 52 1.62 -11.53 28.27
N ILE A 53 1.48 -11.16 27.00
CA ILE A 53 2.11 -10.00 26.34
C ILE A 53 0.98 -9.11 25.80
N PRO A 54 0.63 -8.01 26.50
CA PRO A 54 -0.53 -7.17 26.16
C PRO A 54 -0.18 -6.16 25.04
N VAL A 55 -0.02 -6.67 23.81
CA VAL A 55 0.36 -5.86 22.64
C VAL A 55 -0.78 -5.81 21.62
N GLU A 56 -1.10 -4.60 21.14
CA GLU A 56 -2.08 -4.36 20.08
C GLU A 56 -1.58 -4.84 18.70
N ASP A 57 -2.49 -5.15 17.78
CA ASP A 57 -2.12 -5.51 16.40
C ASP A 57 -1.94 -4.25 15.55
N SER A 58 -0.89 -3.48 15.85
CA SER A 58 -0.59 -2.22 15.19
C SER A 58 0.85 -2.19 14.73
N GLU A 59 1.12 -1.59 13.57
CA GLU A 59 2.46 -1.44 13.01
C GLU A 59 3.37 -0.59 13.90
N TYR A 60 2.79 0.24 14.78
CA TYR A 60 3.50 1.13 15.69
C TYR A 60 3.90 0.47 17.02
N GLU A 61 3.35 -0.71 17.32
CA GLU A 61 3.55 -1.40 18.59
C GLU A 61 4.94 -2.01 18.73
N ASP A 62 5.41 -2.13 19.97
CA ASP A 62 6.72 -2.69 20.31
C ASP A 62 6.61 -4.12 20.80
N LEU A 63 6.52 -5.06 19.88
CA LEU A 63 6.60 -6.47 20.21
C LEU A 63 8.06 -6.94 20.38
N LEU A 64 9.01 -6.24 19.76
CA LEU A 64 10.44 -6.58 19.71
C LEU A 64 11.05 -6.75 21.09
N ILE A 65 10.77 -5.84 22.02
CA ILE A 65 11.30 -5.91 23.39
C ILE A 65 10.79 -7.14 24.17
N HIS A 66 9.65 -7.71 23.76
CA HIS A 66 9.05 -8.89 24.40
C HIS A 66 9.52 -10.21 23.80
N LEU A 67 10.14 -10.20 22.62
CA LEU A 67 10.55 -11.43 21.92
C LEU A 67 11.51 -12.30 22.74
N PRO A 68 12.56 -11.79 23.41
CA PRO A 68 13.45 -12.64 24.20
C PRO A 68 12.73 -13.43 25.30
N LYS A 69 11.83 -12.75 26.04
CA LYS A 69 11.04 -13.38 27.10
C LYS A 69 10.10 -14.43 26.53
N SER A 70 9.51 -14.16 25.37
CA SER A 70 8.59 -15.06 24.68
C SER A 70 9.31 -16.32 24.17
N CYS A 71 10.47 -16.15 23.53
CA CYS A 71 11.32 -17.25 23.07
C CYS A 71 11.78 -18.13 24.24
N LEU A 72 12.22 -17.52 25.35
CA LEU A 72 12.64 -18.25 26.55
C LEU A 72 11.48 -19.07 27.13
N PHE A 73 10.28 -18.49 27.25
CA PHE A 73 9.10 -19.20 27.73
C PHE A 73 8.79 -20.42 26.87
N ILE A 74 8.80 -20.26 25.54
CA ILE A 74 8.58 -21.37 24.61
C ILE A 74 9.67 -22.43 24.81
N GLN A 75 10.94 -22.04 24.78
CA GLN A 75 12.07 -22.97 24.89
C GLN A 75 12.02 -23.79 26.18
N THR A 76 11.87 -23.13 27.33
CA THR A 76 11.82 -23.80 28.64
C THR A 76 10.64 -24.77 28.74
N ALA A 77 9.47 -24.38 28.24
CA ALA A 77 8.30 -25.26 28.24
C ALA A 77 8.52 -26.51 27.38
N LEU A 78 9.16 -26.38 26.22
CA LEU A 78 9.46 -27.50 25.34
C LEU A 78 10.54 -28.43 25.91
N GLU A 79 11.58 -27.88 26.54
CA GLU A 79 12.63 -28.66 27.22
C GLU A 79 12.09 -29.50 28.38
N GLN A 80 11.00 -29.06 29.02
CA GLN A 80 10.29 -29.80 30.07
C GLN A 80 9.30 -30.84 29.52
N GLY A 81 9.27 -31.07 28.20
CA GLY A 81 8.32 -31.97 27.54
C GLY A 81 6.90 -31.39 27.43
N GLY A 82 6.74 -30.09 27.65
CA GLY A 82 5.48 -29.39 27.52
C GLY A 82 5.08 -29.12 26.06
N ARG A 83 3.83 -28.68 25.88
CA ARG A 83 3.27 -28.27 24.59
C ARG A 83 2.73 -26.85 24.71
N VAL A 84 3.16 -25.97 23.81
CA VAL A 84 2.91 -24.53 23.88
C VAL A 84 1.90 -24.11 22.82
N LEU A 85 0.85 -23.42 23.22
CA LEU A 85 -0.03 -22.68 22.34
C LEU A 85 0.30 -21.19 22.38
N VAL A 86 0.76 -20.64 21.25
CA VAL A 86 0.93 -19.20 21.07
C VAL A 86 -0.28 -18.66 20.32
N HIS A 87 -0.99 -17.67 20.89
CA HIS A 87 -2.18 -17.12 20.25
C HIS A 87 -2.25 -15.60 20.36
N CYS A 88 -3.01 -15.01 19.44
CA CYS A 88 -3.53 -13.65 19.55
C CYS A 88 -5.02 -13.70 19.20
N VAL A 89 -5.66 -12.56 18.93
CA VAL A 89 -7.09 -12.52 18.58
C VAL A 89 -7.41 -13.42 17.38
N MET A 90 -6.75 -13.20 16.24
CA MET A 90 -7.00 -13.93 14.99
C MET A 90 -6.02 -15.06 14.69
N GLY A 91 -4.87 -15.10 15.38
CA GLY A 91 -3.80 -16.05 15.06
C GLY A 91 -3.13 -15.78 13.71
N ILE A 92 -3.06 -14.51 13.27
CA ILE A 92 -2.59 -14.10 11.93
C ILE A 92 -1.29 -13.29 11.98
N SER A 93 -1.13 -12.41 12.97
CA SER A 93 -0.05 -11.39 12.98
C SER A 93 0.84 -11.47 14.24
N ARG A 94 0.35 -11.03 15.40
CA ARG A 94 1.12 -11.01 16.67
C ARG A 94 1.70 -12.38 17.08
N SER A 95 0.86 -13.41 17.18
CA SER A 95 1.30 -14.75 17.58
C SER A 95 2.25 -15.38 16.56
N VAL A 96 2.01 -15.12 15.27
CA VAL A 96 2.89 -15.55 14.18
C VAL A 96 4.26 -14.92 14.32
N THR A 97 4.32 -13.62 14.65
CA THR A 97 5.57 -12.90 14.87
C THR A 97 6.38 -13.53 16.01
N VAL A 98 5.73 -13.82 17.15
CA VAL A 98 6.40 -14.49 18.28
C VAL A 98 6.93 -15.87 17.89
N VAL A 99 6.14 -16.68 17.18
CA VAL A 99 6.60 -18.00 16.72
C VAL A 99 7.73 -17.89 15.69
N CYS A 100 7.67 -16.93 14.78
CA CYS A 100 8.77 -16.66 13.85
C CYS A 100 10.05 -16.29 14.62
N ALA A 101 9.97 -15.39 15.60
CA ALA A 101 11.10 -15.01 16.44
C ALA A 101 11.72 -16.22 17.15
N TYR A 102 10.89 -17.11 17.71
CA TYR A 102 11.36 -18.36 18.32
C TYR A 102 12.08 -19.26 17.31
N LEU A 103 11.53 -19.45 16.11
CA LEU A 103 12.17 -20.24 15.06
C LEU A 103 13.48 -19.62 14.56
N MET A 104 13.55 -18.28 14.50
CA MET A 104 14.79 -17.57 14.15
C MET A 104 15.88 -17.83 15.19
N GLU A 105 15.57 -17.66 16.48
CA GLU A 105 16.54 -17.84 17.56
C GLU A 105 16.96 -19.30 17.72
N SER A 106 16.01 -20.24 17.75
CA SER A 106 16.28 -21.66 18.03
C SER A 106 16.86 -22.43 16.85
N ARG A 107 16.65 -21.98 15.61
CA ARG A 107 17.08 -22.68 14.38
C ARG A 107 17.94 -21.84 13.45
N HIS A 108 18.37 -20.65 13.88
CA HIS A 108 19.16 -19.71 13.09
C HIS A 108 18.57 -19.42 11.71
N LEU A 109 17.24 -19.30 11.64
CA LEU A 109 16.54 -18.94 10.41
C LEU A 109 16.52 -17.41 10.24
N SER A 110 16.64 -16.95 9.00
CA SER A 110 16.30 -15.56 8.68
C SER A 110 14.79 -15.32 8.84
N ALA A 111 14.39 -14.06 9.04
CA ALA A 111 12.97 -13.69 9.16
C ALA A 111 12.10 -14.23 8.00
N THR A 112 12.58 -14.12 6.76
CA THR A 112 11.88 -14.65 5.58
C THR A 112 11.72 -16.16 5.62
N LYS A 113 12.75 -16.90 6.06
CA LYS A 113 12.70 -18.36 6.17
C LYS A 113 11.75 -18.80 7.28
N ALA A 114 11.81 -18.15 8.44
CA ALA A 114 10.90 -18.43 9.55
C ALA A 114 9.43 -18.20 9.15
N LEU A 115 9.13 -17.06 8.50
CA LEU A 115 7.79 -16.77 8.02
C LEU A 115 7.32 -17.78 6.96
N SER A 116 8.19 -18.20 6.05
CA SER A 116 7.88 -19.25 5.07
C SER A 116 7.53 -20.60 5.72
N VAL A 117 8.29 -21.01 6.74
CA VAL A 117 8.00 -22.23 7.51
C VAL A 117 6.62 -22.13 8.16
N VAL A 118 6.29 -21.01 8.81
CA VAL A 118 4.98 -20.84 9.45
C VAL A 118 3.87 -20.80 8.40
N LYS A 119 4.05 -20.06 7.29
CA LYS A 119 3.07 -19.95 6.20
C LYS A 119 2.77 -21.29 5.54
N SER A 120 3.75 -22.19 5.44
CA SER A 120 3.55 -23.56 4.92
C SER A 120 2.64 -24.41 5.80
N ARG A 121 2.56 -24.11 7.10
CA ARG A 121 1.72 -24.82 8.09
C ARG A 121 0.39 -24.12 8.32
N ARG A 122 0.37 -22.79 8.21
CA ARG A 122 -0.80 -21.94 8.39
C ARG A 122 -0.85 -20.90 7.26
N PRO A 123 -1.55 -21.19 6.14
CA PRO A 123 -1.53 -20.32 4.95
C PRO A 123 -2.04 -18.89 5.18
N SER A 124 -2.91 -18.70 6.18
CA SER A 124 -3.55 -17.41 6.49
C SER A 124 -2.66 -16.45 7.28
N VAL A 125 -1.38 -16.75 7.52
CA VAL A 125 -0.50 -15.85 8.25
C VAL A 125 -0.20 -14.58 7.46
N HIS A 126 -0.27 -13.45 8.15
CA HIS A 126 -0.05 -12.13 7.58
C HIS A 126 0.35 -11.16 8.71
N PRO A 127 1.58 -11.24 9.24
CA PRO A 127 2.09 -10.23 10.17
C PRO A 127 2.07 -8.85 9.53
N ASN A 128 1.66 -7.84 10.31
CA ASN A 128 1.73 -6.46 9.83
C ASN A 128 3.18 -6.04 9.54
N TYR A 129 3.35 -5.02 8.71
CA TYR A 129 4.66 -4.52 8.28
C TYR A 129 5.58 -4.16 9.47
N GLY A 130 5.04 -3.52 10.51
CA GLY A 130 5.79 -3.14 11.71
C GLY A 130 6.43 -4.35 12.40
N PHE A 131 5.70 -5.45 12.52
CA PHE A 131 6.20 -6.70 13.09
C PHE A 131 7.19 -7.43 12.17
N ILE A 132 6.99 -7.40 10.85
CA ILE A 132 7.98 -7.93 9.89
C ILE A 132 9.32 -7.21 10.05
N LYS A 133 9.31 -5.87 10.18
CA LYS A 133 10.52 -5.09 10.46
C LYS A 133 11.16 -5.49 11.78
N GLN A 134 10.36 -5.69 12.82
CA GLN A 134 10.86 -6.09 14.14
C GLN A 134 11.61 -7.42 14.11
N LEU A 135 11.17 -8.41 13.33
CA LEU A 135 11.92 -9.68 13.18
C LEU A 135 13.34 -9.45 12.63
N GLN A 136 13.52 -8.55 11.68
CA GLN A 136 14.85 -8.24 11.14
C GLN A 136 15.72 -7.50 12.16
N VAL A 137 15.12 -6.59 12.92
CA VAL A 137 15.82 -5.89 14.00
C VAL A 137 16.18 -6.87 15.11
N PHE A 138 15.34 -7.88 15.38
CA PHE A 138 15.61 -8.94 16.34
C PHE A 138 16.88 -9.72 15.98
N GLU A 139 17.05 -10.13 14.71
CA GLU A 139 18.27 -10.76 14.21
C GLU A 139 19.49 -9.82 14.36
N LYS A 140 19.36 -8.54 13.98
CA LYS A 140 20.44 -7.53 14.13
C LYS A 140 20.80 -7.21 15.58
N CYS A 141 19.87 -7.44 16.51
CA CYS A 141 20.10 -7.34 17.94
C CYS A 141 20.72 -8.62 18.54
N SER A 142 21.12 -9.59 17.71
CA SER A 142 21.57 -10.92 18.15
C SER A 142 20.55 -11.58 19.09
N TYR A 143 19.26 -11.42 18.78
CA TYR A 143 18.13 -11.93 19.56
C TYR A 143 18.02 -11.37 20.99
N ARG A 144 18.72 -10.26 21.29
CA ARG A 144 18.75 -9.62 22.61
C ARG A 144 18.50 -8.10 22.50
N PRO A 145 17.34 -7.64 21.99
CA PRO A 145 16.93 -6.25 22.10
C PRO A 145 16.79 -5.84 23.58
N SER A 146 17.26 -4.63 23.89
CA SER A 146 17.18 -4.06 25.23
C SER A 146 17.26 -2.53 25.13
N ALA A 147 16.91 -1.82 26.21
CA ALA A 147 17.03 -0.37 26.29
C ALA A 147 18.48 0.15 26.11
N THR A 148 19.49 -0.72 26.20
CA THR A 148 20.90 -0.39 26.00
C THR A 148 21.45 -0.87 24.65
N ASN A 149 20.70 -1.67 23.90
CA ASN A 149 21.11 -2.17 22.60
C ASN A 149 21.00 -1.06 21.54
N VAL A 150 22.14 -0.70 20.93
CA VAL A 150 22.22 0.41 19.96
C VAL A 150 21.30 0.20 18.75
N THR A 151 21.18 -1.03 18.26
CA THR A 151 20.31 -1.37 17.12
C THR A 151 18.84 -1.18 17.49
N TYR A 152 18.43 -1.65 18.67
CA TYR A 152 17.07 -1.45 19.18
C TYR A 152 16.75 0.04 19.36
N ILE A 153 17.64 0.81 19.99
CA ILE A 153 17.45 2.26 20.19
C ILE A 153 17.30 2.99 18.85
N SER A 154 18.15 2.66 17.87
CA SER A 154 18.11 3.27 16.53
C SER A 154 16.80 2.96 15.80
N TRP A 155 16.33 1.71 15.87
CA TRP A 155 15.03 1.33 15.33
C TRP A 155 13.89 2.06 16.06
N LYS A 156 13.88 2.05 17.39
CA LYS A 156 12.82 2.65 18.20
C LYS A 156 12.62 4.14 17.91
N ARG A 157 13.71 4.87 17.64
CA ARG A 157 13.68 6.30 17.26
C ARG A 157 13.07 6.56 15.89
N ARG A 158 13.16 5.61 14.96
CA ARG A 158 12.71 5.77 13.56
C ARG A 158 11.41 5.03 13.27
N GLN A 159 10.98 4.09 14.11
CA GLN A 159 9.86 3.18 13.84
C GLN A 159 8.60 3.92 13.38
N ALA A 160 8.24 5.02 14.05
CA ALA A 160 7.01 5.73 13.74
C ALA A 160 7.08 6.40 12.38
N GLN A 161 8.22 7.00 12.02
CA GLN A 161 8.43 7.58 10.70
C GLN A 161 8.45 6.49 9.61
N ASP A 162 9.16 5.40 9.85
CA ASP A 162 9.28 4.29 8.89
C ASP A 162 7.90 3.64 8.61
N VAL A 163 7.04 3.52 9.64
CA VAL A 163 5.67 3.02 9.51
C VAL A 163 4.77 4.03 8.81
N THR A 164 4.80 5.30 9.21
CA THR A 164 4.00 6.34 8.55
C THR A 164 4.33 6.47 7.07
N ASN A 165 5.61 6.40 6.70
CA ASN A 165 6.02 6.40 5.29
C ASN A 165 5.42 5.21 4.52
N TYR A 166 5.43 4.03 5.13
CA TYR A 166 4.83 2.84 4.52
C TYR A 166 3.32 2.99 4.33
N LEU A 167 2.61 3.39 5.38
CA LEU A 167 1.15 3.55 5.32
C LEU A 167 0.72 4.65 4.35
N ASN A 168 1.50 5.73 4.23
CA ASN A 168 1.28 6.74 3.20
C ASN A 168 1.44 6.14 1.80
N ALA A 169 2.48 5.36 1.54
CA ALA A 169 2.66 4.72 0.23
C ALA A 169 1.51 3.75 -0.13
N VAL A 170 0.96 3.03 0.86
CA VAL A 170 -0.24 2.20 0.68
C VAL A 170 -1.45 3.08 0.36
N HIS A 171 -1.67 4.14 1.13
CA HIS A 171 -2.81 5.05 0.96
C HIS A 171 -2.77 5.80 -0.38
N ASP A 172 -1.59 6.24 -0.81
CA ASP A 172 -1.39 7.04 -2.02
C ASP A 172 -1.40 6.16 -3.29
N THR A 173 -1.47 4.84 -3.15
CA THR A 173 -1.70 3.91 -4.26
C THR A 173 -3.17 3.92 -4.65
N ALA A 174 -3.49 4.63 -5.74
CA ALA A 174 -4.84 4.85 -6.21
C ALA A 174 -5.39 3.64 -6.99
N ALA A 175 -6.57 3.16 -6.62
CA ALA A 175 -7.31 2.14 -7.36
C ALA A 175 -8.14 2.79 -8.47
N ILE A 176 -7.69 2.64 -9.73
CA ILE A 176 -8.40 3.21 -10.89
C ILE A 176 -9.48 2.25 -11.39
N ILE A 177 -9.16 0.95 -11.41
CA ILE A 177 -10.15 -0.10 -11.55
C ILE A 177 -10.07 -0.94 -10.28
N PRO A 178 -11.14 -0.97 -9.45
CA PRO A 178 -11.14 -1.72 -8.20
C PRO A 178 -10.62 -3.14 -8.39
N ASP A 179 -9.71 -3.53 -7.50
CA ASP A 179 -9.09 -4.87 -7.42
C ASP A 179 -8.37 -5.33 -8.71
N ARG A 180 -8.03 -4.43 -9.64
CA ARG A 180 -7.43 -4.80 -10.93
C ARG A 180 -6.32 -3.88 -11.41
N LEU A 181 -6.53 -2.56 -11.40
CA LEU A 181 -5.59 -1.60 -11.96
C LEU A 181 -5.37 -0.44 -11.00
N PHE A 182 -4.12 -0.28 -10.60
CA PHE A 182 -3.69 0.68 -9.61
C PHE A 182 -2.60 1.58 -10.19
N LEU A 183 -2.53 2.80 -9.67
CA LEU A 183 -1.54 3.80 -10.03
C LEU A 183 -0.88 4.32 -8.76
N SER A 184 0.44 4.44 -8.76
CA SER A 184 1.14 5.16 -7.69
C SER A 184 2.30 6.00 -8.22
N SER A 185 2.43 7.21 -7.71
CA SER A 185 3.59 8.07 -7.93
C SER A 185 4.72 7.83 -6.91
N ASP A 186 4.44 7.12 -5.81
CA ASP A 186 5.43 6.74 -4.81
C ASP A 186 5.62 5.22 -4.77
N TYR A 187 6.87 4.77 -4.71
CA TYR A 187 7.20 3.37 -4.55
C TYR A 187 8.35 3.20 -3.55
N PRO A 188 8.14 2.46 -2.45
CA PRO A 188 9.08 2.47 -1.33
C PRO A 188 10.52 2.14 -1.71
N HIS A 189 11.47 2.96 -1.26
CA HIS A 189 12.90 2.70 -1.45
C HIS A 189 13.42 1.53 -0.62
N ASP A 190 12.82 1.30 0.55
CA ASP A 190 13.17 0.15 1.40
C ASP A 190 12.64 -1.16 0.78
N PRO A 191 13.50 -2.17 0.56
CA PRO A 191 13.06 -3.42 -0.07
C PRO A 191 12.00 -4.20 0.70
N ILE A 192 11.87 -4.03 2.02
CA ILE A 192 10.82 -4.70 2.79
C ILE A 192 9.51 -3.97 2.60
N GLN A 193 9.49 -2.64 2.71
CA GLN A 193 8.29 -1.86 2.45
C GLN A 193 7.75 -2.13 1.04
N ALA A 194 8.64 -2.14 0.04
CA ALA A 194 8.27 -2.40 -1.35
C ALA A 194 7.61 -3.79 -1.52
N LYS A 195 8.18 -4.82 -0.89
CA LYS A 195 7.60 -6.18 -0.92
C LYS A 195 6.30 -6.30 -0.14
N CYS A 196 6.19 -5.62 1.00
CA CYS A 196 4.95 -5.60 1.79
C CYS A 196 3.85 -4.90 1.00
N LEU A 197 4.13 -3.74 0.38
CA LEU A 197 3.18 -3.04 -0.49
C LEU A 197 2.64 -3.96 -1.60
N LEU A 198 3.54 -4.63 -2.33
CA LEU A 198 3.16 -5.55 -3.40
C LEU A 198 2.37 -6.77 -2.90
N HIS A 199 2.67 -7.28 -1.71
CA HIS A 199 2.00 -8.45 -1.13
C HIS A 199 0.65 -8.10 -0.50
N ASP A 200 0.59 -7.03 0.29
CA ASP A 200 -0.58 -6.62 1.07
C ASP A 200 -1.67 -6.03 0.18
N MET A 201 -1.28 -5.45 -0.95
CA MET A 201 -2.20 -5.04 -2.02
C MET A 201 -2.41 -6.12 -3.09
N GLU A 202 -1.88 -7.34 -2.88
CA GLU A 202 -2.07 -8.50 -3.76
C GLU A 202 -1.66 -8.27 -5.23
N PHE A 203 -0.69 -7.39 -5.46
CA PHE A 203 -0.19 -7.10 -6.80
C PHE A 203 0.53 -8.30 -7.38
N THR A 204 0.10 -8.67 -8.59
CA THR A 204 0.68 -9.78 -9.37
C THR A 204 1.61 -9.27 -10.47
N HIS A 205 1.41 -8.03 -10.89
CA HIS A 205 2.17 -7.37 -11.95
C HIS A 205 2.55 -5.95 -11.53
N LEU A 206 3.77 -5.55 -11.86
CA LEU A 206 4.29 -4.20 -11.71
C LEU A 206 4.72 -3.69 -13.08
N LEU A 207 4.23 -2.53 -13.48
CA LEU A 207 4.72 -1.78 -14.63
C LEU A 207 5.38 -0.51 -14.12
N SER A 208 6.69 -0.33 -14.34
CA SER A 208 7.41 0.86 -13.89
C SER A 208 7.95 1.71 -15.03
N LEU A 209 7.85 3.03 -14.88
CA LEU A 209 8.38 4.01 -15.82
C LEU A 209 9.42 4.90 -15.12
N SER A 210 10.68 4.84 -15.54
CA SER A 210 11.77 5.66 -14.97
C SER A 210 12.99 5.74 -15.90
N PRO A 211 13.94 6.68 -15.72
CA PRO A 211 15.13 6.85 -16.59
C PRO A 211 16.15 5.72 -16.58
N SER A 212 16.00 4.81 -15.63
CA SER A 212 16.77 3.59 -15.44
C SER A 212 15.88 2.64 -14.64
N GLU A 213 16.30 1.38 -14.50
CA GLU A 213 15.72 0.45 -13.52
C GLU A 213 16.02 0.95 -12.10
N ASN A 214 15.36 2.04 -11.69
CA ASN A 214 15.48 2.60 -10.35
C ASN A 214 14.94 1.58 -9.35
N ILE A 215 13.99 0.74 -9.75
CA ILE A 215 13.48 -0.38 -8.97
C ILE A 215 14.43 -1.58 -9.08
N SER A 216 15.37 -1.66 -8.13
CA SER A 216 16.22 -2.84 -7.94
C SER A 216 15.38 -4.13 -7.86
N PRO A 217 15.83 -5.24 -8.48
CA PRO A 217 15.19 -6.56 -8.35
C PRO A 217 15.00 -7.01 -6.90
N SER A 218 15.84 -6.51 -5.98
CA SER A 218 15.71 -6.79 -4.56
C SER A 218 14.41 -6.26 -3.92
N ARG A 219 13.74 -5.28 -4.54
CA ARG A 219 12.48 -4.69 -4.10
C ARG A 219 11.24 -5.45 -4.60
N ILE A 220 11.40 -6.32 -5.59
CA ILE A 220 10.29 -7.01 -6.25
C ILE A 220 10.32 -8.49 -5.84
N PRO A 221 9.23 -9.07 -5.31
CA PRO A 221 9.12 -10.51 -5.09
C PRO A 221 9.20 -11.27 -6.42
N SER A 222 9.80 -12.46 -6.42
CA SER A 222 9.86 -13.32 -7.62
C SER A 222 8.50 -13.79 -8.13
N THR A 223 7.45 -13.65 -7.32
CA THR A 223 6.05 -13.96 -7.67
C THR A 223 5.39 -12.83 -8.46
N VAL A 224 5.97 -11.64 -8.48
CA VAL A 224 5.42 -10.46 -9.19
C VAL A 224 6.11 -10.33 -10.54
N LYS A 225 5.34 -10.31 -11.62
CA LYS A 225 5.88 -10.05 -12.95
C LYS A 225 6.15 -8.56 -13.11
N HIS A 226 7.36 -8.20 -13.53
CA HIS A 226 7.75 -6.80 -13.68
C HIS A 226 8.04 -6.47 -15.14
N TYR A 227 7.45 -5.38 -15.62
CA TYR A 227 7.77 -4.77 -16.91
C TYR A 227 8.25 -3.34 -16.69
N HIS A 228 9.46 -3.05 -17.17
CA HIS A 228 10.07 -1.74 -17.02
C HIS A 228 10.16 -1.02 -18.37
N ILE A 229 9.75 0.24 -18.39
CA ILE A 229 9.91 1.13 -19.54
C ILE A 229 10.90 2.22 -19.15
N ASN A 230 12.00 2.29 -19.88
CA ASN A 230 12.99 3.33 -19.71
C ASN A 230 12.48 4.64 -20.31
N ILE A 231 12.26 5.66 -19.47
CA ILE A 231 11.81 6.99 -19.90
C ILE A 231 12.70 8.07 -19.28
N PRO A 232 13.48 8.82 -20.08
CA PRO A 232 14.28 9.93 -19.59
C PRO A 232 13.44 10.95 -18.82
N ASN A 233 14.00 11.53 -17.75
CA ASN A 233 13.29 12.55 -16.94
C ASN A 233 14.06 13.88 -16.86
N ARG A 234 15.11 14.04 -17.67
CA ARG A 234 15.91 15.28 -17.70
C ARG A 234 15.17 16.35 -18.51
N ILE A 235 15.16 17.58 -18.00
CA ILE A 235 14.54 18.75 -18.64
C ILE A 235 15.04 18.95 -20.08
N LYS A 236 16.31 18.62 -20.35
CA LYS A 236 16.92 18.71 -21.70
C LYS A 236 16.48 17.63 -22.69
N GLN A 237 15.72 16.62 -22.24
CA GLN A 237 15.31 15.44 -23.01
C GLN A 237 13.78 15.27 -23.00
N GLN A 238 13.02 16.37 -22.93
CA GLN A 238 11.56 16.29 -22.89
C GLN A 238 10.95 15.67 -24.16
N GLU A 239 11.49 16.00 -25.34
CA GLU A 239 11.02 15.43 -26.61
C GLU A 239 11.32 13.92 -26.72
N GLU A 240 12.51 13.52 -26.28
CA GLU A 240 12.91 12.11 -26.20
C GLU A 240 12.02 11.35 -25.21
N SER A 241 11.76 11.93 -24.02
CA SER A 241 10.82 11.35 -23.04
C SER A 241 9.40 11.21 -23.59
N PHE A 242 8.94 12.19 -24.36
CA PHE A 242 7.62 12.17 -24.98
C PHE A 242 7.53 11.05 -26.00
N LEU A 243 8.49 11.01 -26.94
CA LEU A 243 8.53 9.99 -27.99
C LEU A 243 8.67 8.58 -27.42
N GLN A 244 9.53 8.40 -26.41
CA GLN A 244 9.77 7.11 -25.79
C GLN A 244 8.53 6.58 -25.05
N LEU A 245 7.78 7.45 -24.36
CA LEU A 245 6.49 7.08 -23.76
C LEU A 245 5.50 6.67 -24.84
N MET A 246 5.35 7.48 -25.90
CA MET A 246 4.43 7.19 -27.00
C MET A 246 4.71 5.83 -27.65
N ILE A 247 5.96 5.54 -28.00
CA ILE A 247 6.32 4.27 -28.66
C ILE A 247 6.13 3.07 -27.73
N ALA A 248 6.32 3.25 -26.41
CA ALA A 248 6.16 2.17 -25.44
C ALA A 248 4.70 1.87 -25.06
N LEU A 249 3.76 2.76 -25.39
CA LEU A 249 2.35 2.61 -25.00
C LEU A 249 1.70 1.29 -25.45
N PRO A 250 1.86 0.82 -26.71
CA PRO A 250 1.24 -0.44 -27.14
C PRO A 250 1.67 -1.64 -26.28
N ASP A 251 2.97 -1.76 -26.01
CA ASP A 251 3.50 -2.86 -25.19
C ASP A 251 3.08 -2.72 -23.71
N ALA A 252 3.05 -1.48 -23.19
CA ALA A 252 2.56 -1.18 -21.85
C ALA A 252 1.10 -1.62 -21.69
N VAL A 253 0.25 -1.25 -22.65
CA VAL A 253 -1.17 -1.61 -22.69
C VAL A 253 -1.35 -3.12 -22.83
N ALA A 254 -0.55 -3.78 -23.68
CA ALA A 254 -0.58 -5.23 -23.84
C ALA A 254 -0.22 -5.96 -22.53
N PHE A 255 0.79 -5.48 -21.80
CA PHE A 255 1.16 -6.02 -20.49
C PHE A 255 0.02 -5.90 -19.47
N VAL A 256 -0.58 -4.71 -19.36
CA VAL A 256 -1.70 -4.44 -18.44
C VAL A 256 -2.92 -5.30 -18.83
N ALA A 257 -3.28 -5.34 -20.11
CA ALA A 257 -4.42 -6.11 -20.60
C ALA A 257 -4.24 -7.62 -20.37
N SER A 258 -3.07 -8.16 -20.68
CA SER A 258 -2.75 -9.59 -20.45
C SER A 258 -2.88 -9.97 -18.97
N ALA A 259 -2.34 -9.13 -18.08
CA ALA A 259 -2.41 -9.34 -16.64
C ALA A 259 -3.87 -9.34 -16.13
N ILE A 260 -4.66 -8.33 -16.51
CA ILE A 260 -6.05 -8.19 -16.08
C ILE A 260 -6.93 -9.31 -16.64
N ASN A 261 -6.71 -9.72 -17.89
CA ASN A 261 -7.44 -10.82 -18.54
C ASN A 261 -7.16 -12.17 -17.87
N CYS A 262 -5.99 -12.33 -17.25
CA CYS A 262 -5.64 -13.51 -16.45
C CYS A 262 -6.07 -13.39 -14.97
N GLY A 263 -6.86 -12.37 -14.61
CA GLY A 263 -7.32 -12.14 -13.22
C GLY A 263 -6.25 -11.57 -12.29
N GLY A 264 -5.15 -11.04 -12.84
CA GLY A 264 -4.10 -10.39 -12.06
C GLY A 264 -4.43 -8.95 -11.70
N GLN A 265 -3.84 -8.48 -10.59
CA GLN A 265 -3.81 -7.07 -10.21
C GLN A 265 -2.50 -6.41 -10.66
N VAL A 266 -2.61 -5.22 -11.25
CA VAL A 266 -1.49 -4.47 -11.85
C VAL A 266 -1.28 -3.14 -11.14
N LEU A 267 -0.05 -2.89 -10.69
CA LEU A 267 0.41 -1.57 -10.27
C LEU A 267 1.20 -0.89 -11.40
N VAL A 268 0.74 0.28 -11.83
CA VAL A 268 1.47 1.17 -12.74
C VAL A 268 2.16 2.25 -11.90
N HIS A 269 3.49 2.29 -11.92
CA HIS A 269 4.29 3.21 -11.12
C HIS A 269 5.15 4.15 -11.96
N CYS A 270 5.12 5.44 -11.63
CA CYS A 270 6.10 6.42 -12.10
C CYS A 270 6.21 7.58 -11.10
N GLU A 271 7.44 7.99 -10.75
CA GLU A 271 7.69 9.21 -9.93
C GLU A 271 7.01 10.47 -10.51
N VAL A 272 6.74 10.47 -11.83
CA VAL A 272 5.98 11.52 -12.50
C VAL A 272 4.57 11.00 -12.79
N GLU A 273 3.63 11.33 -11.89
CA GLU A 273 2.26 10.81 -11.86
C GLU A 273 1.57 10.82 -13.23
N TRP A 274 1.68 11.93 -13.97
CA TRP A 274 1.02 12.04 -15.28
C TRP A 274 1.51 11.01 -16.31
N LYS A 275 2.75 10.52 -16.22
CA LYS A 275 3.28 9.49 -17.13
C LYS A 275 2.63 8.13 -16.85
N ALA A 276 2.44 7.79 -15.57
CA ALA A 276 1.67 6.60 -15.18
C ALA A 276 0.21 6.73 -15.60
N ALA A 277 -0.37 7.92 -15.43
CA ALA A 277 -1.74 8.21 -15.85
C ALA A 277 -1.95 8.04 -17.37
N VAL A 278 -0.96 8.42 -18.19
CA VAL A 278 -0.99 8.19 -19.65
C VAL A 278 -1.12 6.69 -19.97
N VAL A 279 -0.37 5.82 -19.29
CA VAL A 279 -0.47 4.35 -19.49
C VAL A 279 -1.84 3.82 -19.09
N VAL A 280 -2.34 4.25 -17.93
CA VAL A 280 -3.66 3.84 -17.42
C VAL A 280 -4.77 4.26 -18.40
N CYS A 281 -4.77 5.53 -18.83
CA CYS A 281 -5.74 6.03 -19.79
C CYS A 281 -5.61 5.36 -21.16
N ALA A 282 -4.40 5.12 -21.66
CA ALA A 282 -4.18 4.40 -22.90
C ALA A 282 -4.77 2.98 -22.86
N TYR A 283 -4.63 2.29 -21.71
CA TYR A 283 -5.28 1.00 -21.50
C TYR A 283 -6.82 1.12 -21.49
N LEU A 284 -7.38 2.10 -20.78
CA LEU A 284 -8.83 2.33 -20.74
C LEU A 284 -9.40 2.62 -22.14
N MET A 285 -8.74 3.48 -22.91
CA MET A 285 -9.11 3.80 -24.29
C MET A 285 -9.09 2.55 -25.18
N SER A 286 -8.00 1.77 -25.11
CA SER A 286 -7.82 0.59 -25.96
C SER A 286 -8.77 -0.56 -25.60
N SER A 287 -9.03 -0.76 -24.30
CA SER A 287 -9.84 -1.89 -23.80
C SER A 287 -11.35 -1.62 -23.83
N ARG A 288 -11.77 -0.36 -23.67
CA ARG A 288 -13.19 0.03 -23.61
C ARG A 288 -13.67 0.79 -24.84
N HIS A 289 -12.78 1.11 -25.78
CA HIS A 289 -13.08 1.91 -26.97
C HIS A 289 -13.72 3.27 -26.63
N ILE A 290 -13.14 3.95 -25.64
CA ILE A 290 -13.61 5.26 -25.16
C ILE A 290 -12.64 6.38 -25.55
N SER A 291 -13.15 7.61 -25.61
CA SER A 291 -12.37 8.78 -25.96
C SER A 291 -11.34 9.15 -24.87
N PRO A 292 -10.34 10.00 -25.18
CA PRO A 292 -9.41 10.55 -24.19
C PRO A 292 -10.11 11.22 -22.99
N SER A 293 -11.17 11.98 -23.23
CA SER A 293 -11.92 12.67 -22.18
C SER A 293 -12.68 11.69 -21.27
N GLN A 294 -13.27 10.64 -21.84
CA GLN A 294 -13.94 9.60 -21.07
C GLN A 294 -12.95 8.78 -20.23
N ALA A 295 -11.78 8.44 -20.78
CA ALA A 295 -10.73 7.75 -20.03
C ALA A 295 -10.19 8.60 -18.88
N THR A 296 -10.03 9.91 -19.12
CA THR A 296 -9.61 10.87 -18.08
C THR A 296 -10.65 10.97 -16.96
N ALA A 297 -11.95 10.99 -17.29
CA ALA A 297 -13.00 11.01 -16.27
C ALA A 297 -12.95 9.76 -15.36
N VAL A 298 -12.72 8.57 -15.94
CA VAL A 298 -12.54 7.33 -15.15
C VAL A 298 -11.29 7.40 -14.27
N LEU A 299 -10.20 8.00 -14.76
CA LEU A 299 -9.00 8.22 -13.95
C LEU A 299 -9.29 9.17 -12.78
N GLU A 300 -9.99 10.28 -13.01
CA GLU A 300 -10.34 11.28 -11.98
C GLU A 300 -11.30 10.74 -10.92
N GLU A 301 -12.15 9.77 -11.25
CA GLU A 301 -12.95 9.04 -10.25
C GLU A 301 -12.07 8.26 -9.26
N GLY A 302 -10.99 7.62 -9.75
CA GLY A 302 -10.04 6.87 -8.94
C GLY A 302 -8.92 7.72 -8.31
N LEU A 303 -8.64 8.90 -8.89
CA LEU A 303 -7.59 9.83 -8.48
C LEU A 303 -8.12 11.29 -8.53
N PRO A 304 -8.96 11.72 -7.56
CA PRO A 304 -9.70 12.99 -7.63
C PRO A 304 -8.85 14.27 -7.62
N LEU A 305 -7.61 14.19 -7.17
CA LEU A 305 -6.67 15.32 -7.14
C LEU A 305 -5.76 15.35 -8.37
N PHE A 306 -5.95 14.44 -9.32
CA PHE A 306 -5.18 14.43 -10.55
C PHE A 306 -5.40 15.73 -11.33
N ASN A 307 -4.31 16.33 -11.79
CA ASN A 307 -4.37 17.50 -12.66
C ASN A 307 -3.65 17.21 -13.97
N GLY A 308 -4.43 16.91 -15.01
CA GLY A 308 -3.93 16.59 -16.34
C GLY A 308 -3.10 17.74 -16.93
N THR A 309 -1.80 17.50 -17.13
CA THR A 309 -0.93 18.47 -17.82
C THR A 309 -1.25 18.53 -19.32
N ARG A 310 -0.83 19.60 -20.00
CA ARG A 310 -0.91 19.68 -21.47
C ARG A 310 -0.23 18.49 -22.16
N ASN A 311 0.88 18.01 -21.60
CA ASN A 311 1.57 16.83 -22.10
C ASN A 311 0.70 15.58 -21.95
N PHE A 312 0.09 15.36 -20.79
CA PHE A 312 -0.83 14.24 -20.56
C PHE A 312 -1.93 14.20 -21.63
N THR A 313 -2.67 15.29 -21.81
CA THR A 313 -3.75 15.37 -22.81
C THR A 313 -3.21 15.10 -24.21
N LYS A 314 -2.04 15.66 -24.54
CA LYS A 314 -1.44 15.51 -25.87
C LYS A 314 -1.03 14.07 -26.19
N HIS A 315 -0.54 13.32 -25.21
CA HIS A 315 -0.23 11.90 -25.41
C HIS A 315 -1.49 11.11 -25.76
N LEU A 316 -2.60 11.34 -25.05
CA LEU A 316 -3.85 10.61 -25.31
C LEU A 316 -4.44 10.92 -26.69
N GLU A 317 -4.47 12.20 -27.07
CA GLU A 317 -4.90 12.62 -28.41
C GLU A 317 -4.06 11.99 -29.52
N LEU A 318 -2.73 11.99 -29.36
CA LEU A 318 -1.83 11.39 -30.35
C LEU A 318 -1.94 9.87 -30.37
N TYR A 319 -2.16 9.23 -29.23
CA TYR A 319 -2.34 7.79 -29.14
C TYR A 319 -3.61 7.35 -29.89
N GLU A 320 -4.72 8.09 -29.72
CA GLU A 320 -5.94 7.92 -30.50
C GLU A 320 -5.71 8.20 -32.00
N ALA A 321 -5.05 9.31 -32.35
CA ALA A 321 -4.77 9.66 -33.74
C ALA A 321 -3.87 8.64 -34.46
N CYS A 322 -2.99 7.95 -33.73
CA CYS A 322 -2.18 6.85 -34.26
C CYS A 322 -2.92 5.51 -34.30
N SER A 323 -4.25 5.50 -34.09
CA SER A 323 -5.06 4.27 -33.99
C SER A 323 -4.47 3.25 -33.00
N TYR A 324 -3.98 3.75 -31.85
CA TYR A 324 -3.35 2.98 -30.79
C TYR A 324 -2.04 2.25 -31.18
N ALA A 325 -1.45 2.59 -32.33
CA ALA A 325 -0.19 2.01 -32.83
C ALA A 325 0.87 3.10 -33.14
N PRO A 326 1.24 3.95 -32.18
CA PRO A 326 2.34 4.91 -32.35
C PRO A 326 3.66 4.21 -32.67
N SER A 327 4.41 4.78 -33.61
CA SER A 327 5.78 4.37 -33.95
C SER A 327 6.64 5.61 -34.21
N ALA A 328 7.97 5.47 -34.14
CA ALA A 328 8.90 6.58 -34.41
C ALA A 328 8.68 7.23 -35.78
N ASP A 329 8.21 6.43 -36.75
CA ASP A 329 7.97 6.89 -38.12
C ASP A 329 6.54 7.40 -38.38
N HIS A 330 5.65 7.34 -37.38
CA HIS A 330 4.25 7.70 -37.56
C HIS A 330 4.10 9.18 -37.97
N PRO A 331 3.33 9.51 -39.03
CA PRO A 331 3.20 10.87 -39.55
C PRO A 331 2.82 11.92 -38.49
N TYR A 332 1.84 11.61 -37.63
CA TYR A 332 1.44 12.49 -36.54
C TYR A 332 2.56 12.75 -35.52
N LEU A 333 3.36 11.74 -35.14
CA LEU A 333 4.48 11.91 -34.21
C LEU A 333 5.63 12.70 -34.83
N LYS A 334 5.98 12.44 -36.10
CA LYS A 334 6.97 13.23 -36.84
C LYS A 334 6.57 14.69 -36.97
N SER A 335 5.31 14.96 -37.34
CA SER A 335 4.80 16.32 -37.46
C SER A 335 4.87 17.07 -36.13
N HIS A 336 4.59 16.40 -35.01
CA HIS A 336 4.65 16.98 -33.68
C HIS A 336 6.09 17.38 -33.28
N LEU A 337 7.06 16.50 -33.52
CA LEU A 337 8.47 16.76 -33.20
C LEU A 337 9.09 17.85 -34.09
N SER A 338 8.57 18.04 -35.31
CA SER A 338 9.05 19.08 -36.23
C SER A 338 8.57 20.50 -35.91
N VAL A 339 7.61 20.68 -34.99
CA VAL A 339 6.95 21.98 -34.72
C VAL A 339 7.48 22.70 -33.46
N SER A 340 8.50 22.17 -32.77
CA SER A 340 9.17 22.89 -31.66
C SER A 340 10.10 24.01 -32.19
N PRO A 341 10.04 25.24 -31.65
CA PRO A 341 10.64 26.42 -32.29
C PRO A 341 12.14 26.55 -32.01
N SER A 342 12.96 26.34 -33.04
CA SER A 342 14.31 26.88 -33.14
C SER A 342 14.36 27.95 -34.23
N SER A 343 13.93 29.18 -33.93
CA SER A 343 14.52 30.42 -34.47
C SER A 343 13.67 31.63 -34.11
N SER A 344 14.30 32.59 -33.45
CA SER A 344 13.98 34.00 -33.60
C SER A 344 13.99 34.37 -35.09
N SER A 345 12.81 34.61 -35.67
CA SER A 345 12.69 35.38 -36.91
C SER A 345 11.58 36.39 -36.74
N THR A 346 12.01 37.65 -36.63
CA THR A 346 11.21 38.86 -36.83
C THR A 346 10.25 38.69 -38.01
N PHE A 347 8.94 38.62 -37.74
CA PHE A 347 7.93 38.79 -38.79
C PHE A 347 7.34 40.19 -38.67
N SER A 348 7.73 41.05 -39.60
CA SER A 348 7.20 42.39 -39.77
C SER A 348 5.72 42.34 -40.11
N ARG A 349 4.93 43.16 -39.41
CA ARG A 349 3.55 43.54 -39.76
C ARG A 349 3.44 43.89 -41.25
N SER A 350 2.61 43.15 -41.99
CA SER A 350 1.87 43.71 -43.12
C SER A 350 0.37 43.54 -42.85
N LYS A 351 -0.32 44.69 -42.81
CA LYS A 351 -1.77 44.78 -42.69
C LYS A 351 -2.37 44.38 -44.04
N THR A 352 -3.31 43.44 -44.05
CA THR A 352 -4.38 43.43 -45.05
C THR A 352 -5.68 43.05 -44.35
N ASN A 353 -6.62 44.00 -44.42
CA ASN A 353 -7.99 43.89 -43.91
C ASN A 353 -8.77 42.90 -44.78
N VAL A 354 -9.42 41.92 -44.15
CA VAL A 354 -10.65 41.34 -44.69
C VAL A 354 -11.67 41.30 -43.55
N THR A 355 -12.71 42.11 -43.74
CA THR A 355 -13.90 42.25 -42.91
C THR A 355 -14.91 41.17 -43.29
N LEU A 356 -15.67 40.62 -42.33
CA LEU A 356 -17.10 40.20 -42.40
C LEU A 356 -17.51 39.45 -41.10
N PRO A 357 -18.81 39.37 -40.73
CA PRO A 357 -19.46 40.35 -39.85
C PRO A 357 -19.91 39.80 -38.49
N LEU A 358 -20.27 40.74 -37.61
CA LEU A 358 -20.86 40.57 -36.28
C LEU A 358 -22.22 39.86 -36.29
N THR A 359 -22.45 39.00 -35.31
CA THR A 359 -23.78 38.78 -34.73
C THR A 359 -23.72 38.78 -33.19
N THR A 360 -24.30 39.85 -32.64
CA THR A 360 -25.13 39.97 -31.42
C THR A 360 -24.59 39.52 -30.05
N LYS A 361 -24.48 40.54 -29.19
CA LYS A 361 -24.32 40.54 -27.73
C LYS A 361 -25.48 39.84 -27.00
N SER A 362 -25.19 39.26 -25.83
CA SER A 362 -26.00 39.49 -24.63
C SER A 362 -25.10 39.74 -23.41
N HIS A 363 -25.52 40.70 -22.58
CA HIS A 363 -24.86 41.19 -21.37
C HIS A 363 -25.19 40.36 -20.13
N ALA A 364 -24.36 40.56 -19.09
CA ALA A 364 -24.58 40.47 -17.63
C ALA A 364 -23.70 39.41 -16.95
N THR A 365 -23.01 39.60 -15.82
CA THR A 365 -22.62 40.74 -14.96
C THR A 365 -21.51 40.21 -14.05
N ASN A 366 -20.53 41.05 -13.67
CA ASN A 366 -19.52 40.76 -12.64
C ASN A 366 -20.16 40.55 -11.26
N VAL A 367 -19.77 39.49 -10.54
CA VAL A 367 -19.62 39.51 -9.07
C VAL A 367 -18.43 38.60 -8.70
N MET A 368 -17.42 39.21 -8.08
CA MET A 368 -16.27 38.55 -7.47
C MET A 368 -16.40 38.68 -5.94
N LEU A 369 -15.86 37.70 -5.21
CA LEU A 369 -15.48 37.70 -3.77
C LEU A 369 -16.55 37.37 -2.72
N ASN A 370 -16.54 36.12 -2.23
CA ASN A 370 -16.24 35.76 -0.82
C ASN A 370 -16.65 34.30 -0.53
N ALA A 371 -15.68 33.39 -0.41
CA ALA A 371 -15.88 32.08 0.23
C ALA A 371 -14.54 31.39 0.58
N THR A 372 -13.73 32.02 1.43
CA THR A 372 -12.59 31.35 2.10
C THR A 372 -12.85 31.31 3.61
N SER A 373 -13.75 30.44 4.02
CA SER A 373 -13.85 29.99 5.43
C SER A 373 -14.74 28.75 5.64
N THR A 374 -15.46 28.28 4.63
CA THR A 374 -16.39 27.13 4.76
C THR A 374 -15.83 25.77 4.29
N SER A 375 -14.65 25.70 3.66
CA SER A 375 -14.12 24.40 3.15
C SER A 375 -13.43 23.53 4.20
N ALA A 376 -12.89 24.13 5.27
CA ALA A 376 -12.15 23.38 6.32
C ALA A 376 -13.08 22.64 7.30
N ALA A 377 -14.33 23.08 7.46
CA ALA A 377 -15.33 22.39 8.28
C ALA A 377 -15.98 21.21 7.52
N ASN A 378 -16.18 21.37 6.21
CA ASN A 378 -16.77 20.33 5.36
C ASN A 378 -15.80 19.17 5.08
N SER A 379 -14.47 19.39 5.10
CA SER A 379 -13.49 18.30 4.95
C SER A 379 -13.38 17.39 6.18
N LYS A 380 -13.63 17.91 7.39
CA LYS A 380 -13.63 17.11 8.63
C LYS A 380 -14.87 16.23 8.75
N ALA A 381 -16.03 16.72 8.32
CA ALA A 381 -17.28 15.95 8.31
C ALA A 381 -17.26 14.84 7.23
N ALA A 382 -16.66 15.12 6.07
CA ALA A 382 -16.48 14.12 5.00
C ALA A 382 -15.52 12.99 5.42
N ASN A 383 -14.46 13.30 6.17
CA ASN A 383 -13.52 12.31 6.71
C ASN A 383 -14.18 11.37 7.75
N ALA A 384 -15.05 11.89 8.62
CA ALA A 384 -15.76 11.05 9.60
C ALA A 384 -16.78 10.11 8.92
N ALA A 385 -17.45 10.58 7.86
CA ALA A 385 -18.38 9.78 7.08
C ALA A 385 -17.67 8.66 6.29
N ALA A 386 -16.48 8.92 5.74
CA ALA A 386 -15.67 7.94 5.02
C ALA A 386 -15.11 6.84 5.94
N ILE A 387 -14.65 7.20 7.14
CA ILE A 387 -14.20 6.25 8.17
C ILE A 387 -15.36 5.35 8.65
N THR A 388 -16.54 5.93 8.82
CA THR A 388 -17.76 5.19 9.21
C THR A 388 -18.23 4.25 8.07
N ALA A 389 -18.11 4.67 6.81
CA ALA A 389 -18.43 3.84 5.66
C ALA A 389 -17.45 2.66 5.49
N LEU A 390 -16.16 2.88 5.72
CA LEU A 390 -15.14 1.82 5.66
C LEU A 390 -15.30 0.82 6.81
N ALA A 391 -15.57 1.29 8.03
CA ALA A 391 -15.90 0.44 9.17
C ALA A 391 -17.17 -0.38 8.90
N ASN A 392 -18.26 0.24 8.44
CA ASN A 392 -19.51 -0.48 8.16
C ASN A 392 -19.38 -1.49 7.00
N LYS A 393 -18.46 -1.28 6.06
CA LYS A 393 -18.19 -2.22 4.96
C LYS A 393 -17.34 -3.41 5.38
N VAL A 394 -16.51 -3.25 6.42
CA VAL A 394 -15.76 -4.34 7.06
C VAL A 394 -16.63 -5.14 8.05
N PHE A 395 -17.63 -4.51 8.69
CA PHE A 395 -18.45 -5.14 9.73
C PHE A 395 -19.84 -5.63 9.28
N SER A 396 -20.27 -5.39 8.03
CA SER A 396 -21.55 -5.89 7.51
C SER A 396 -21.62 -7.42 7.35
N GLY A 397 -20.53 -8.14 7.63
CA GLY A 397 -20.48 -9.61 7.65
C GLY A 397 -20.50 -10.27 9.03
N THR A 398 -20.47 -9.53 10.15
CA THR A 398 -20.13 -10.14 11.47
C THR A 398 -21.10 -9.91 12.63
N GLY A 399 -22.22 -9.21 12.43
CA GLY A 399 -23.32 -9.16 13.42
C GLY A 399 -22.93 -8.68 14.82
N LEU A 400 -22.14 -7.61 14.94
CA LEU A 400 -21.79 -6.97 16.21
C LEU A 400 -22.46 -5.58 16.32
N ASP A 401 -23.05 -5.30 17.50
CA ASP A 401 -23.91 -4.16 17.81
C ASP A 401 -23.13 -2.81 17.85
N SER A 402 -23.67 -1.81 17.16
CA SER A 402 -23.05 -0.52 16.82
C SER A 402 -22.93 0.47 18.00
N LYS A 403 -23.35 0.10 19.21
CA LYS A 403 -23.39 1.02 20.36
C LYS A 403 -22.05 1.23 21.07
N GLY A 404 -21.13 0.25 21.07
CA GLY A 404 -19.86 0.35 21.80
C GLY A 404 -18.79 1.23 21.12
N PHE A 405 -18.89 1.43 19.81
CA PHE A 405 -17.85 2.14 19.03
C PHE A 405 -18.02 3.68 19.09
N GLY A 406 -19.26 4.16 19.22
CA GLY A 406 -19.56 5.58 19.36
C GLY A 406 -19.01 6.20 20.65
N GLU A 407 -19.02 5.46 21.76
CA GLU A 407 -18.50 5.93 23.05
C GLU A 407 -16.96 6.06 23.06
N THR A 408 -16.27 5.22 22.29
CA THR A 408 -14.79 5.25 22.17
C THR A 408 -14.33 6.44 21.32
N LEU A 409 -15.04 6.75 20.23
CA LEU A 409 -14.76 7.94 19.40
C LEU A 409 -15.05 9.24 20.15
N ALA A 410 -16.13 9.29 20.94
CA ALA A 410 -16.44 10.45 21.78
C ALA A 410 -15.35 10.74 22.83
N LYS A 411 -14.74 9.69 23.42
CA LYS A 411 -13.62 9.83 24.38
C LYS A 411 -12.33 10.33 23.72
N ILE A 412 -12.05 9.88 22.49
CA ILE A 412 -10.87 10.33 21.71
C ILE A 412 -11.03 11.79 21.26
N GLN A 413 -12.26 12.22 20.98
CA GLN A 413 -12.53 13.60 20.59
C GLN A 413 -12.48 14.56 21.78
N ALA A 414 -13.01 14.15 22.94
CA ALA A 414 -12.92 14.91 24.19
C ALA A 414 -11.48 15.08 24.70
N SER A 415 -10.59 14.10 24.47
CA SER A 415 -9.17 14.23 24.87
C SER A 415 -8.37 15.18 23.98
N ARG A 416 -8.85 15.50 22.77
CA ARG A 416 -8.21 16.43 21.83
C ARG A 416 -8.64 17.88 22.06
N GLU A 417 -9.84 18.12 22.58
CA GLU A 417 -10.33 19.48 22.86
C GLU A 417 -9.83 20.03 24.21
N GLY A 418 -9.45 19.15 25.15
CA GLY A 418 -8.90 19.56 26.46
C GLY A 418 -7.46 20.11 26.46
N VAL A 419 -6.77 20.15 25.31
CA VAL A 419 -5.35 20.57 25.22
C VAL A 419 -5.19 22.03 24.77
N VAL A 420 -6.28 22.75 24.44
CA VAL A 420 -6.20 24.13 23.91
C VAL A 420 -6.60 25.21 24.93
N SER A 421 -6.93 24.86 26.18
CA SER A 421 -7.25 25.86 27.21
C SER A 421 -6.29 25.79 28.39
N HIS A 422 -5.03 26.20 28.21
CA HIS A 422 -4.16 26.79 29.25
C HIS A 422 -3.06 27.58 28.53
N GLY A 423 -3.38 28.84 28.25
CA GLY A 423 -2.50 29.89 27.75
C GLY A 423 -3.08 31.23 28.18
#